data_AF-A0A3M7A192-F1
#
_entry.id   AF-A0A3M7A192-F1
#
_cell.length_a   1.000
_cell.length_b   1.000
_cell.length_c   1.000
_cell.angle_alpha   90.00
_cell.angle_beta   90.00
_cell.angle_gamma   90.00
#
_symmetry.space_group_name_H-M   'P 1'
#
loop_
_entity.id
_entity.type
_entity.pdbx_description
1 polymer ?
#
loop_
_entity_poly.entity_id
_entity_poly.type
_entity_poly.pdbx_seq_one_letter_code
_entity_poly.pdbx_strand_id
1 'polypeptide(L)'
;MNNEENIVFITSTAGQGEFPQNGRNFWEGVKNSTDLDLATVNFSVFALGDSHYWPRKEDKHYYNKPGKDLFARLITLGGKSLVECGLGDDQDPDGYQTGYAEWEPKLWEALGVVNVDGLPEEPPPLTNEDIKIGSNFLRGTIAEGLVDESTGAISASDQQLTKFHGIYMQDDRDLRDERKAQGLEPAYSFMIRCRLPGGVATPTQWNQMDAISTQLGNETMKLTTRQTFQFHGIVKGKLKPAMQGINKALMTTIAACGDVNRNVMCSSLPEMNELHREAHACSKKISDHLLPSTTAYHEIWIKDENDKNVQVAGDAVQDFEPLYGPTYLPRKFKITIAIPPHNDTDVYAHDIGLIAIKGDDGKLQGFNVLAGGGMGATHNNKKTYPQVGRMFGYCSKEDVHIVCEKIMLVQRDNGDRKNRKHARLKYTIDDMGVEGFRGEVEKLWGQKFEEPKKFHFESNIDTFGWQKDETGMNHFTMFIENGRIEDTAEFSMKTGLREIAKVHKGEF
;
A
#
# COMPACT_ATOMS: atom_id res chain seq x y z
N MET A 1 -33.87 -10.72 -25.84
CA MET A 1 -32.70 -10.13 -26.52
C MET A 1 -32.32 -11.03 -27.70
N ASN A 2 -33.21 -11.24 -28.67
CA ASN A 2 -32.98 -12.24 -29.75
C ASN A 2 -32.61 -11.60 -31.11
N ASN A 3 -32.34 -10.30 -31.14
CA ASN A 3 -32.12 -9.54 -32.39
C ASN A 3 -30.80 -8.74 -32.38
N GLU A 4 -29.84 -9.08 -31.51
CA GLU A 4 -28.54 -8.39 -31.51
C GLU A 4 -27.71 -8.85 -32.72
N GLU A 5 -27.41 -7.93 -33.63
CA GLU A 5 -26.69 -8.21 -34.87
C GLU A 5 -25.18 -7.91 -34.77
N ASN A 6 -24.73 -7.20 -33.73
CA ASN A 6 -23.33 -6.84 -33.53
C ASN A 6 -22.85 -7.32 -32.15
N ILE A 7 -21.89 -8.24 -32.10
CA ILE A 7 -21.41 -8.83 -30.85
C ILE A 7 -19.90 -8.70 -30.71
N VAL A 8 -19.44 -8.09 -29.61
CA VAL A 8 -18.02 -7.95 -29.29
C VAL A 8 -17.66 -8.89 -28.15
N PHE A 9 -16.67 -9.75 -28.38
CA PHE A 9 -16.15 -10.68 -27.39
C PHE A 9 -14.77 -10.22 -26.90
N ILE A 10 -14.57 -10.24 -25.59
CA ILE A 10 -13.25 -10.06 -24.98
C ILE A 10 -13.02 -11.26 -24.07
N THR A 11 -11.95 -12.01 -24.32
CA THR A 11 -11.66 -13.23 -23.55
C THR A 11 -10.18 -13.38 -23.26
N SER A 12 -9.86 -13.84 -22.06
CA SER A 12 -8.50 -14.10 -21.62
C SER A 12 -8.11 -15.57 -21.75
N THR A 13 -6.81 -15.82 -21.70
CA THR A 13 -6.25 -17.17 -21.67
C THR A 13 -6.07 -17.60 -20.22
N ALA A 14 -6.67 -18.73 -19.83
CA ALA A 14 -6.48 -19.35 -18.51
C ALA A 14 -5.63 -20.61 -18.62
N GLY A 15 -4.71 -20.81 -17.67
CA GLY A 15 -3.88 -22.01 -17.58
C GLY A 15 -3.17 -22.34 -18.90
N GLN A 16 -3.36 -23.57 -19.39
CA GLN A 16 -2.78 -24.07 -20.64
C GLN A 16 -3.70 -23.83 -21.84
N GLY A 17 -4.07 -22.57 -22.08
CA GLY A 17 -4.85 -22.21 -23.26
C GLY A 17 -6.36 -22.46 -23.17
N GLU A 18 -6.91 -22.46 -21.96
CA GLU A 18 -8.33 -22.66 -21.66
C GLU A 18 -9.09 -21.33 -21.58
N PHE A 19 -10.41 -21.38 -21.77
CA PHE A 19 -11.28 -20.25 -21.46
C PHE A 19 -11.34 -19.98 -19.95
N PRO A 20 -11.52 -18.70 -19.53
CA PRO A 20 -11.68 -18.36 -18.13
C PRO A 20 -12.92 -19.05 -17.54
N GLN A 21 -12.94 -19.28 -16.23
CA GLN A 21 -13.93 -20.12 -15.58
C GLN A 21 -15.38 -19.68 -15.86
N ASN A 22 -15.63 -18.37 -15.93
CA ASN A 22 -16.93 -17.79 -16.28
C ASN A 22 -17.28 -17.90 -17.78
N GLY A 23 -16.32 -18.18 -18.65
CA GLY A 23 -16.49 -18.36 -20.10
C GLY A 23 -16.54 -19.83 -20.56
N ARG A 24 -16.25 -20.80 -19.68
CA ARG A 24 -16.16 -22.22 -20.06
C ARG A 24 -17.47 -22.79 -20.61
N ASN A 25 -18.59 -22.57 -19.92
CA ASN A 25 -19.90 -23.07 -20.36
C ASN A 25 -20.34 -22.45 -21.68
N PHE A 26 -20.06 -21.15 -21.87
CA PHE A 26 -20.28 -20.46 -23.14
C PHE A 26 -19.46 -21.11 -24.27
N TRP A 27 -18.16 -21.31 -24.04
CA TRP A 27 -17.29 -21.90 -25.04
C TRP A 27 -17.71 -23.33 -25.41
N GLU A 28 -18.02 -24.18 -24.44
CA GLU A 28 -18.49 -25.54 -24.72
C GLU A 28 -19.81 -25.53 -25.50
N GLY A 29 -20.71 -24.58 -25.23
CA GLY A 29 -21.92 -24.39 -26.04
C GLY A 29 -21.61 -24.01 -27.49
N VAL A 30 -20.76 -23.02 -27.72
CA VAL A 30 -20.40 -22.53 -29.07
C VAL A 30 -19.59 -23.57 -29.86
N LYS A 31 -18.64 -24.24 -29.18
CA LYS A 31 -17.76 -25.25 -29.76
C LYS A 31 -18.55 -26.47 -30.23
N ASN A 32 -19.49 -26.95 -29.41
CA ASN A 32 -20.23 -28.18 -29.70
C ASN A 32 -21.53 -27.95 -30.49
N SER A 33 -21.95 -26.69 -30.71
CA SER A 33 -23.17 -26.40 -31.47
C SER A 33 -23.02 -26.74 -32.96
N THR A 34 -23.98 -27.49 -33.51
CA THR A 34 -24.12 -27.74 -34.95
C THR A 34 -25.24 -26.93 -35.59
N ASP A 35 -26.07 -26.31 -34.77
CA ASP A 35 -27.35 -25.72 -35.20
C ASP A 35 -27.34 -24.17 -35.04
N LEU A 36 -26.21 -23.60 -34.61
CA LEU A 36 -26.04 -22.15 -34.47
C LEU A 36 -25.69 -21.53 -35.84
N ASP A 37 -26.66 -20.82 -36.43
CA ASP A 37 -26.45 -20.00 -37.64
C ASP A 37 -26.17 -18.54 -37.25
N LEU A 38 -24.99 -18.05 -37.60
CA LEU A 38 -24.54 -16.69 -37.31
C LEU A 38 -24.47 -15.80 -38.58
N ALA A 39 -25.10 -16.19 -39.70
CA ALA A 39 -25.03 -15.46 -40.98
C ALA A 39 -25.45 -13.97 -40.90
N THR A 40 -26.30 -13.63 -39.95
CA THR A 40 -26.77 -12.25 -39.70
C THR A 40 -25.98 -11.53 -38.61
N VAL A 41 -25.06 -12.21 -37.92
CA VAL A 41 -24.30 -11.65 -36.81
C VAL A 41 -22.95 -11.14 -37.30
N ASN A 42 -22.72 -9.84 -37.13
CA ASN A 42 -21.39 -9.27 -37.18
C ASN A 42 -20.71 -9.41 -35.81
N PHE A 43 -19.41 -9.70 -35.78
CA PHE A 43 -18.70 -9.90 -34.53
C PHE A 43 -17.28 -9.36 -34.54
N SER A 44 -16.72 -9.14 -33.36
CA SER A 44 -15.28 -8.92 -33.17
C SER A 44 -14.79 -9.65 -31.92
N VAL A 45 -13.51 -10.03 -31.91
CA VAL A 45 -12.89 -10.69 -30.74
C VAL A 45 -11.59 -9.99 -30.39
N PHE A 46 -11.46 -9.56 -29.14
CA PHE A 46 -10.18 -9.18 -28.55
C PHE A 46 -9.69 -10.28 -27.61
N ALA A 47 -8.53 -10.85 -27.92
CA ALA A 47 -7.96 -11.97 -27.20
C ALA A 47 -6.84 -11.48 -26.27
N LEU A 48 -6.96 -11.77 -24.97
CA LEU A 48 -5.94 -11.45 -23.97
C LEU A 48 -5.09 -12.69 -23.65
N GLY A 49 -3.79 -12.50 -23.49
CA GLY A 49 -2.85 -13.60 -23.28
C GLY A 49 -1.44 -13.10 -23.01
N ASP A 50 -0.59 -14.03 -22.63
CA ASP A 50 0.80 -13.75 -22.25
C ASP A 50 1.73 -14.61 -23.13
N SER A 51 2.60 -13.95 -23.90
CA SER A 51 3.54 -14.60 -24.82
C SER A 51 4.73 -15.30 -24.15
N HIS A 52 4.74 -15.45 -22.83
CA HIS A 52 5.79 -16.11 -22.06
C HIS A 52 5.25 -16.95 -20.88
N TYR A 53 3.94 -16.97 -20.65
CA TYR A 53 3.33 -17.71 -19.53
C TYR A 53 3.47 -19.23 -19.64
N TRP A 54 3.78 -19.76 -20.82
CA TRP A 54 3.88 -21.18 -21.04
C TRP A 54 5.19 -21.80 -20.49
N PRO A 55 5.13 -23.04 -19.94
CA PRO A 55 6.28 -23.66 -19.30
C PRO A 55 7.38 -24.12 -20.28
N ARG A 56 7.05 -24.34 -21.57
CA ARG A 56 8.00 -24.86 -22.57
C ARG A 56 7.86 -24.17 -23.93
N LYS A 57 8.92 -24.10 -24.73
CA LYS A 57 8.90 -23.37 -26.02
C LYS A 57 7.83 -23.89 -26.99
N GLU A 58 7.52 -25.19 -26.95
CA GLU A 58 6.47 -25.85 -27.73
C GLU A 58 5.04 -25.38 -27.37
N ASP A 59 4.85 -24.84 -26.18
CA ASP A 59 3.54 -24.41 -25.64
C ASP A 59 3.17 -22.97 -26.04
N LYS A 60 3.97 -22.34 -26.93
CA LYS A 60 3.70 -21.00 -27.51
C LYS A 60 2.32 -20.88 -28.16
N HIS A 61 1.74 -22.00 -28.58
CA HIS A 61 0.42 -22.04 -29.19
C HIS A 61 -0.72 -21.72 -28.21
N TYR A 62 -0.49 -21.70 -26.89
CA TYR A 62 -1.48 -21.27 -25.90
C TYR A 62 -1.69 -19.75 -25.86
N TYR A 63 -0.79 -18.97 -26.46
CA TYR A 63 -0.91 -17.51 -26.54
C TYR A 63 -2.23 -17.06 -27.19
N ASN A 64 -3.06 -16.32 -26.45
CA ASN A 64 -4.38 -15.83 -26.87
C ASN A 64 -5.35 -16.93 -27.35
N LYS A 65 -5.08 -18.20 -27.00
CA LYS A 65 -5.74 -19.34 -27.64
C LYS A 65 -7.28 -19.29 -27.57
N PRO A 66 -7.92 -18.98 -26.43
CA PRO A 66 -9.38 -18.85 -26.36
C PRO A 66 -9.98 -17.86 -27.36
N GLY A 67 -9.38 -16.67 -27.50
CA GLY A 67 -9.89 -15.67 -28.44
C GLY A 67 -9.67 -16.07 -29.89
N LYS A 68 -8.52 -16.70 -30.20
CA LYS A 68 -8.24 -17.25 -31.54
C LYS A 68 -9.21 -18.39 -31.89
N ASP A 69 -9.41 -19.33 -30.97
CA ASP A 69 -10.33 -20.46 -31.12
C ASP A 69 -11.78 -19.97 -31.29
N LEU A 70 -12.20 -18.98 -30.48
CA LEU A 70 -13.52 -18.36 -30.61
C LEU A 70 -13.71 -17.69 -31.95
N PHE A 71 -12.76 -16.84 -32.35
CA PHE A 71 -12.83 -16.11 -33.62
C PHE A 71 -12.95 -17.06 -34.80
N ALA A 72 -12.10 -18.10 -34.86
CA ALA A 72 -12.15 -19.12 -35.90
C ALA A 72 -13.49 -19.89 -35.92
N ARG A 73 -14.03 -20.21 -34.74
CA ARG A 73 -15.31 -20.91 -34.63
C ARG A 73 -16.48 -20.04 -35.10
N LEU A 74 -16.51 -18.76 -34.74
CA LEU A 74 -17.56 -17.83 -35.17
C LEU A 74 -17.59 -17.63 -36.69
N ILE A 75 -16.41 -17.55 -37.34
CA ILE A 75 -16.32 -17.57 -38.81
C ILE A 75 -16.91 -18.86 -39.39
N THR A 76 -16.57 -20.02 -38.80
CA THR A 76 -17.06 -21.33 -39.29
C THR A 76 -18.59 -21.45 -39.19
N LEU A 77 -19.21 -20.76 -38.24
CA LEU A 77 -20.65 -20.73 -38.03
C LEU A 77 -21.37 -19.65 -38.86
N GLY A 78 -20.67 -18.99 -39.80
CA GLY A 78 -21.25 -18.00 -40.71
C GLY A 78 -21.22 -16.55 -40.23
N GLY A 79 -20.65 -16.29 -39.04
CA GLY A 79 -20.50 -14.93 -38.51
C GLY A 79 -19.62 -14.04 -39.39
N LYS A 80 -19.92 -12.74 -39.42
CA LYS A 80 -19.17 -11.75 -40.19
C LYS A 80 -18.23 -10.97 -39.27
N SER A 81 -16.93 -11.15 -39.44
CA SER A 81 -15.96 -10.39 -38.65
C SER A 81 -16.00 -8.90 -39.05
N LEU A 82 -16.15 -8.02 -38.05
CA LEU A 82 -16.07 -6.56 -38.19
C LEU A 82 -14.62 -6.10 -38.39
N VAL A 83 -13.71 -6.68 -37.61
CA VAL A 83 -12.26 -6.48 -37.67
C VAL A 83 -11.53 -7.78 -37.33
N GLU A 84 -10.27 -7.89 -37.72
CA GLU A 84 -9.41 -9.02 -37.34
C GLU A 84 -9.34 -9.20 -35.82
N CYS A 85 -9.06 -10.43 -35.38
CA CYS A 85 -8.92 -10.72 -33.95
C CYS A 85 -7.78 -9.89 -33.35
N GLY A 86 -8.11 -8.99 -32.44
CA GLY A 86 -7.10 -8.22 -31.72
C GLY A 86 -6.36 -9.09 -30.71
N LEU A 87 -5.04 -8.94 -30.62
CA LEU A 87 -4.19 -9.76 -29.78
C LEU A 87 -3.50 -8.87 -28.73
N GLY A 88 -3.94 -8.97 -27.48
CA GLY A 88 -3.26 -8.37 -26.35
C GLY A 88 -2.16 -9.28 -25.82
N ASP A 89 -0.96 -8.74 -25.62
CA ASP A 89 0.18 -9.44 -24.99
C ASP A 89 0.57 -8.79 -23.66
N ASP A 90 0.46 -9.53 -22.56
CA ASP A 90 0.94 -9.06 -21.25
C ASP A 90 2.46 -8.82 -21.20
N GLN A 91 3.21 -9.34 -22.17
CA GLN A 91 4.67 -9.21 -22.24
C GLN A 91 5.15 -8.02 -23.06
N ASP A 92 4.24 -7.35 -23.77
CA ASP A 92 4.53 -6.08 -24.43
C ASP A 92 4.89 -5.00 -23.39
N PRO A 93 5.78 -4.03 -23.71
CA PRO A 93 6.10 -2.94 -22.78
C PRO A 93 4.87 -2.21 -22.21
N ASP A 94 3.82 -2.05 -22.99
CA ASP A 94 2.57 -1.41 -22.57
C ASP A 94 1.44 -2.42 -22.35
N GLY A 95 1.74 -3.71 -22.35
CA GLY A 95 0.80 -4.81 -22.10
C GLY A 95 -0.21 -4.99 -23.23
N TYR A 96 -1.39 -5.52 -22.88
CA TYR A 96 -2.47 -5.72 -23.85
C TYR A 96 -2.92 -4.44 -24.55
N GLN A 97 -2.64 -3.27 -23.96
CA GLN A 97 -3.02 -1.97 -24.47
C GLN A 97 -2.42 -1.70 -25.85
N THR A 98 -1.23 -2.22 -26.16
CA THR A 98 -0.62 -2.05 -27.49
C THR A 98 -1.50 -2.65 -28.59
N GLY A 99 -1.94 -3.90 -28.40
CA GLY A 99 -2.87 -4.55 -29.33
C GLY A 99 -4.27 -3.93 -29.29
N TYR A 100 -4.72 -3.48 -28.12
CA TYR A 100 -6.05 -2.88 -27.95
C TYR A 100 -6.16 -1.52 -28.66
N ALA A 101 -5.15 -0.66 -28.50
CA ALA A 101 -5.10 0.65 -29.12
C ALA A 101 -5.06 0.59 -30.65
N GLU A 102 -4.63 -0.53 -31.24
CA GLU A 102 -4.73 -0.78 -32.67
C GLU A 102 -6.11 -1.33 -33.08
N TRP A 103 -6.69 -2.21 -32.26
CA TRP A 103 -7.94 -2.91 -32.54
C TRP A 103 -9.18 -2.03 -32.34
N GLU A 104 -9.23 -1.24 -31.27
CA GLU A 104 -10.38 -0.44 -30.86
C GLU A 104 -10.79 0.61 -31.92
N PRO A 105 -9.89 1.45 -32.46
CA PRO A 105 -10.27 2.43 -33.47
C PRO A 105 -10.86 1.79 -34.74
N LYS A 106 -10.30 0.65 -35.16
CA LYS A 106 -10.81 -0.11 -36.32
C LYS A 106 -12.21 -0.66 -36.04
N LEU A 107 -12.46 -1.12 -34.82
CA LEU A 107 -13.80 -1.59 -34.42
C LEU A 107 -14.81 -0.44 -34.44
N TRP A 108 -14.44 0.73 -33.92
CA TRP A 108 -15.30 1.93 -33.97
C TRP A 108 -15.61 2.37 -35.39
N GLU A 109 -14.63 2.28 -36.30
CA GLU A 109 -14.83 2.52 -37.74
C GLU A 109 -15.81 1.52 -38.36
N ALA A 110 -15.62 0.22 -38.09
CA ALA A 110 -16.49 -0.83 -38.60
C ALA A 110 -17.94 -0.73 -38.08
N LEU A 111 -18.12 -0.21 -36.85
CA LEU A 111 -19.43 0.04 -36.26
C LEU A 111 -20.06 1.37 -36.70
N GLY A 112 -19.32 2.22 -37.41
CA GLY A 112 -19.80 3.53 -37.87
C GLY A 112 -19.96 4.57 -36.75
N VAL A 113 -19.23 4.44 -35.64
CA VAL A 113 -19.37 5.27 -34.43
C VAL A 113 -18.18 6.19 -34.15
N VAL A 114 -17.31 6.43 -35.14
CA VAL A 114 -16.08 7.25 -34.96
C VAL A 114 -16.39 8.72 -34.69
N ASN A 115 -17.50 9.24 -35.22
CA ASN A 115 -17.88 10.66 -35.13
C ASN A 115 -19.36 10.79 -34.72
N VAL A 116 -19.75 10.26 -33.56
CA VAL A 116 -21.11 10.44 -33.05
C VAL A 116 -21.20 11.81 -32.37
N ASP A 117 -21.76 12.79 -33.08
CA ASP A 117 -22.05 14.12 -32.52
C ASP A 117 -23.08 14.03 -31.38
N GLY A 118 -22.82 14.75 -30.27
CA GLY A 118 -23.79 14.90 -29.18
C GLY A 118 -23.71 13.85 -28.06
N LEU A 119 -22.71 12.95 -28.08
CA LEU A 119 -22.37 12.20 -26.86
C LEU A 119 -21.77 13.17 -25.84
N PRO A 120 -22.29 13.21 -24.60
CA PRO A 120 -21.62 13.95 -23.54
C PRO A 120 -20.22 13.35 -23.35
N GLU A 121 -19.16 14.16 -23.43
CA GLU A 121 -17.83 13.70 -23.04
C GLU A 121 -17.92 13.22 -21.59
N GLU A 122 -17.72 11.91 -21.37
CA GLU A 122 -17.57 11.41 -20.02
C GLU A 122 -16.31 12.02 -19.42
N PRO A 123 -16.42 12.73 -18.28
CA PRO A 123 -15.25 13.32 -17.65
C PRO A 123 -14.26 12.21 -17.30
N PRO A 124 -12.95 12.44 -17.45
CA PRO A 124 -11.94 11.45 -17.13
C PRO A 124 -12.08 10.99 -15.67
N PRO A 125 -11.81 9.70 -15.37
CA PRO A 125 -11.91 9.20 -14.02
C PRO A 125 -10.95 9.95 -13.10
N LEU A 126 -11.42 10.32 -11.91
CA LEU A 126 -10.62 11.04 -10.92
C LEU A 126 -9.38 10.22 -10.54
N THR A 127 -8.21 10.82 -10.70
CA THR A 127 -6.96 10.22 -10.25
C THR A 127 -6.79 10.40 -8.74
N ASN A 128 -5.84 9.67 -8.16
CA ASN A 128 -5.45 9.89 -6.76
C ASN A 128 -4.93 11.31 -6.51
N GLU A 129 -4.33 11.96 -7.50
CA GLU A 129 -3.89 13.35 -7.35
C GLU A 129 -5.08 14.30 -7.35
N ASP A 130 -6.07 14.10 -8.23
CA ASP A 130 -7.30 14.90 -8.27
C ASP A 130 -8.08 14.80 -6.95
N ILE A 131 -8.18 13.59 -6.40
CA ILE A 131 -8.82 13.35 -5.10
C ILE A 131 -8.10 14.12 -3.99
N LYS A 132 -6.76 14.13 -3.97
CA LYS A 132 -5.99 14.88 -2.96
C LYS A 132 -6.20 16.38 -3.10
N ILE A 133 -6.12 16.91 -4.32
CA ILE A 133 -6.31 18.34 -4.61
C ILE A 133 -7.72 18.79 -4.20
N GLY A 134 -8.74 18.02 -4.54
CA GLY A 134 -10.14 18.31 -4.22
C GLY A 134 -10.54 18.01 -2.77
N SER A 135 -9.66 17.44 -1.95
CA SER A 135 -10.02 16.96 -0.60
C SER A 135 -10.01 18.03 0.49
N ASN A 136 -9.55 19.25 0.20
CA ASN A 136 -9.30 20.26 1.23
C ASN A 136 -8.40 19.71 2.36
N PHE A 137 -7.18 19.30 1.99
CA PHE A 137 -6.20 18.70 2.91
C PHE A 137 -6.76 17.49 3.65
N LEU A 138 -7.19 16.49 2.88
CA LEU A 138 -7.61 15.17 3.31
C LEU A 138 -8.99 15.07 4.01
N ARG A 139 -9.76 16.16 4.09
CA ARG A 139 -11.13 16.13 4.65
C ARG A 139 -12.09 15.33 3.76
N GLY A 140 -12.08 15.62 2.46
CA GLY A 140 -13.01 15.03 1.49
C GLY A 140 -14.46 15.19 1.93
N THR A 141 -15.21 14.10 1.82
CA THR A 141 -16.58 13.99 2.34
C THR A 141 -16.66 12.97 3.48
N ILE A 142 -15.53 12.77 4.20
CA ILE A 142 -15.41 11.71 5.20
C ILE A 142 -16.41 11.93 6.34
N ALA A 143 -16.55 13.16 6.84
CA ALA A 143 -17.43 13.45 7.96
C ALA A 143 -18.90 13.17 7.61
N GLU A 144 -19.33 13.55 6.41
CA GLU A 144 -20.67 13.26 5.87
C GLU A 144 -20.86 11.76 5.65
N GLY A 145 -19.88 11.07 5.07
CA GLY A 145 -19.96 9.63 4.80
C GLY A 145 -19.98 8.75 6.07
N LEU A 146 -19.46 9.25 7.19
CA LEU A 146 -19.52 8.57 8.48
C LEU A 146 -20.90 8.61 9.13
N VAL A 147 -21.69 9.65 8.87
CA VAL A 147 -23.06 9.79 9.42
C VAL A 147 -24.13 9.18 8.52
N ASP A 148 -23.81 8.88 7.26
CA ASP A 148 -24.71 8.19 6.35
C ASP A 148 -24.89 6.71 6.74
N GLU A 149 -26.06 6.32 7.22
CA GLU A 149 -26.35 4.93 7.60
C GLU A 149 -26.92 4.07 6.47
N SER A 150 -27.06 4.61 5.25
CA SER A 150 -27.64 3.88 4.11
C SER A 150 -26.75 2.75 3.56
N THR A 151 -25.45 2.77 3.90
CA THR A 151 -24.46 1.74 3.51
C THR A 151 -23.40 1.57 4.60
N GLY A 152 -22.85 0.37 4.72
CA GLY A 152 -21.65 0.12 5.53
C GLY A 152 -20.34 0.72 4.96
N ALA A 153 -20.37 1.22 3.72
CA ALA A 153 -19.20 1.77 3.03
C ALA A 153 -19.01 3.28 3.24
N ILE A 154 -17.89 3.78 2.69
CA ILE A 154 -17.61 5.19 2.42
C ILE A 154 -17.31 5.37 0.92
N SER A 155 -17.42 6.60 0.41
CA SER A 155 -17.23 6.92 -1.00
C SER A 155 -15.86 6.46 -1.53
N ALA A 156 -15.76 6.19 -2.84
CA ALA A 156 -14.50 5.74 -3.44
C ALA A 156 -13.33 6.75 -3.22
N SER A 157 -13.65 8.05 -3.26
CA SER A 157 -12.70 9.12 -2.94
C SER A 157 -12.27 9.07 -1.47
N ASP A 158 -13.23 8.93 -0.55
CA ASP A 158 -12.94 8.86 0.89
C ASP A 158 -12.19 7.58 1.26
N GLN A 159 -12.38 6.47 0.54
CA GLN A 159 -11.53 5.28 0.70
C GLN A 159 -10.06 5.56 0.38
N GLN A 160 -9.74 6.53 -0.49
CA GLN A 160 -8.36 6.96 -0.71
C GLN A 160 -7.88 7.90 0.40
N LEU A 161 -8.72 8.82 0.86
CA LEU A 161 -8.38 9.84 1.86
C LEU A 161 -8.25 9.28 3.29
N THR A 162 -9.14 8.35 3.67
CA THR A 162 -9.08 7.67 4.97
C THR A 162 -7.79 6.87 5.17
N LYS A 163 -7.09 6.48 4.10
CA LYS A 163 -5.74 5.90 4.20
C LYS A 163 -4.75 6.86 4.83
N PHE A 164 -4.85 8.18 4.63
CA PHE A 164 -3.98 9.14 5.31
C PHE A 164 -4.28 9.26 6.81
N HIS A 165 -5.49 8.86 7.21
CA HIS A 165 -5.94 8.74 8.59
C HIS A 165 -5.70 7.34 9.18
N GLY A 166 -4.92 6.49 8.49
CA GLY A 166 -4.58 5.15 8.99
C GLY A 166 -5.67 4.10 8.80
N ILE A 167 -6.74 4.40 8.05
CA ILE A 167 -7.90 3.53 7.85
C ILE A 167 -7.90 2.90 6.45
N TYR A 168 -8.27 1.63 6.34
CA TYR A 168 -8.67 0.99 5.08
C TYR A 168 -10.06 0.43 5.22
N MET A 169 -10.95 0.80 4.30
CA MET A 169 -12.16 0.02 4.08
C MET A 169 -11.80 -1.34 3.46
N GLN A 170 -12.45 -2.38 3.94
CA GLN A 170 -12.33 -3.76 3.53
C GLN A 170 -13.74 -4.36 3.45
N ASP A 171 -13.84 -5.54 2.87
CA ASP A 171 -15.03 -6.36 2.93
C ASP A 171 -14.63 -7.82 3.11
N ASP A 172 -15.51 -8.60 3.72
CA ASP A 172 -15.33 -10.03 3.85
C ASP A 172 -15.51 -10.71 2.49
N ARG A 173 -14.40 -11.16 1.91
CA ARG A 173 -14.36 -11.81 0.60
C ARG A 173 -14.95 -13.22 0.63
N ASP A 174 -14.99 -13.88 1.79
CA ASP A 174 -15.54 -15.22 1.92
C ASP A 174 -17.07 -15.17 1.87
N LEU A 175 -17.68 -14.07 2.32
CA LEU A 175 -19.13 -13.85 2.29
C LEU A 175 -19.61 -13.10 1.04
N ARG A 176 -18.70 -12.55 0.22
CA ARG A 176 -19.05 -11.62 -0.86
C ARG A 176 -20.02 -12.22 -1.88
N ASP A 177 -19.74 -13.42 -2.38
CA ASP A 177 -20.57 -14.05 -3.41
C ASP A 177 -21.94 -14.47 -2.87
N GLU A 178 -21.99 -14.99 -1.64
CA GLU A 178 -23.25 -15.33 -0.96
C GLU A 178 -24.13 -14.08 -0.75
N ARG A 179 -23.55 -13.00 -0.23
CA ARG A 179 -24.28 -11.74 0.00
C ARG A 179 -24.77 -11.14 -1.30
N LYS A 180 -23.94 -11.16 -2.34
CA LYS A 180 -24.33 -10.70 -3.69
C LYS A 180 -25.53 -11.51 -4.22
N ALA A 181 -25.55 -12.83 -4.03
CA ALA A 181 -26.67 -13.68 -4.42
C ALA A 181 -27.97 -13.35 -3.65
N GLN A 182 -27.85 -12.86 -2.41
CA GLN A 182 -28.97 -12.39 -1.59
C GLN A 182 -29.37 -10.93 -1.87
N GLY A 183 -28.70 -10.23 -2.80
CA GLY A 183 -28.94 -8.81 -3.07
C GLY A 183 -28.45 -7.86 -1.97
N LEU A 184 -27.58 -8.35 -1.07
CA LEU A 184 -27.00 -7.57 0.02
C LEU A 184 -25.70 -6.91 -0.45
N GLU A 185 -25.38 -5.74 0.12
CA GLU A 185 -24.05 -5.13 -0.03
C GLU A 185 -22.96 -6.02 0.58
N PRO A 186 -21.68 -5.89 0.16
CA PRO A 186 -20.57 -6.57 0.81
C PRO A 186 -20.56 -6.35 2.33
N ALA A 187 -20.05 -7.33 3.08
CA ALA A 187 -19.90 -7.19 4.53
C ALA A 187 -18.71 -6.26 4.83
N TYR A 188 -18.96 -4.95 4.75
CA TYR A 188 -17.92 -3.93 4.93
C TYR A 188 -17.42 -3.88 6.36
N SER A 189 -16.11 -3.70 6.48
CA SER A 189 -15.43 -3.40 7.73
C SER A 189 -14.21 -2.54 7.46
N PHE A 190 -13.54 -2.11 8.51
CA PHE A 190 -12.39 -1.22 8.41
C PHE A 190 -11.22 -1.80 9.21
N MET A 191 -10.03 -1.63 8.64
CA MET A 191 -8.77 -1.84 9.33
C MET A 191 -8.20 -0.49 9.75
N ILE A 192 -7.80 -0.36 11.02
CA ILE A 192 -7.08 0.79 11.55
C ILE A 192 -5.64 0.37 11.83
N ARG A 193 -4.68 1.21 11.42
CA ARG A 193 -3.25 1.03 11.69
C ARG A 193 -2.68 2.19 12.49
N CYS A 194 -1.90 1.87 13.52
CA CYS A 194 -1.20 2.89 14.32
C CYS A 194 0.10 3.37 13.65
N ARG A 195 0.59 4.51 14.12
CA ARG A 195 1.95 5.01 13.94
C ARG A 195 2.64 4.87 15.30
N LEU A 196 3.76 4.15 15.32
CA LEU A 196 4.48 3.76 16.53
C LEU A 196 5.99 3.69 16.21
N PRO A 197 6.72 4.81 16.27
CA PRO A 197 8.12 4.84 15.87
C PRO A 197 8.95 3.85 16.69
N GLY A 198 9.69 2.99 15.97
CA GLY A 198 10.48 1.90 16.53
C GLY A 198 9.69 0.77 17.20
N GLY A 199 8.36 0.78 17.15
CA GLY A 199 7.53 -0.29 17.71
C GLY A 199 7.37 -0.31 19.23
N VAL A 200 7.95 0.65 19.94
CA VAL A 200 7.97 0.66 21.41
C VAL A 200 6.62 1.15 21.97
N ALA A 201 5.97 0.32 22.78
CA ALA A 201 4.76 0.67 23.51
C ALA A 201 4.95 0.52 25.04
N THR A 202 4.13 1.23 25.82
CA THR A 202 4.04 0.98 27.26
C THR A 202 3.05 -0.14 27.57
N PRO A 203 3.15 -0.81 28.73
CA PRO A 203 2.16 -1.81 29.17
C PRO A 203 0.73 -1.25 29.24
N THR A 204 0.58 0.02 29.64
CA THR A 204 -0.72 0.71 29.63
C THR A 204 -1.28 0.85 28.22
N GLN A 205 -0.44 1.29 27.27
CA GLN A 205 -0.82 1.39 25.87
C GLN A 205 -1.19 0.03 25.27
N TRP A 206 -0.42 -1.03 25.59
CA TRP A 206 -0.74 -2.39 25.17
C TRP A 206 -2.16 -2.81 25.60
N ASN A 207 -2.50 -2.61 26.87
CA ASN A 207 -3.84 -2.92 27.40
C ASN A 207 -4.94 -2.07 26.75
N GLN A 208 -4.64 -0.81 26.41
CA GLN A 208 -5.58 0.04 25.68
C GLN A 208 -5.80 -0.45 24.25
N MET A 209 -4.74 -0.91 23.55
CA MET A 209 -4.86 -1.50 22.21
C MET A 209 -5.62 -2.85 22.25
N ASP A 210 -5.37 -3.69 23.27
CA ASP A 210 -6.15 -4.91 23.50
C ASP A 210 -7.64 -4.60 23.66
N ALA A 211 -7.99 -3.60 24.47
CA ALA A 211 -9.37 -3.17 24.68
C ALA A 211 -10.04 -2.71 23.37
N ILE A 212 -9.33 -1.93 22.55
CA ILE A 212 -9.84 -1.47 21.24
C ILE A 212 -10.13 -2.66 20.33
N SER A 213 -9.19 -3.60 20.21
CA SER A 213 -9.40 -4.80 19.39
C SER A 213 -10.60 -5.62 19.85
N THR A 214 -10.79 -5.74 21.17
CA THR A 214 -11.84 -6.54 21.80
C THR A 214 -13.22 -5.91 21.66
N GLN A 215 -13.32 -4.60 21.92
CA GLN A 215 -14.61 -3.93 22.01
C GLN A 215 -15.09 -3.41 20.65
N LEU A 216 -14.15 -3.02 19.78
CA LEU A 216 -14.45 -2.27 18.57
C LEU A 216 -14.09 -3.01 17.28
N GLY A 217 -13.13 -3.94 17.33
CA GLY A 217 -12.72 -4.77 16.19
C GLY A 217 -13.27 -6.19 16.26
N ASN A 218 -12.50 -7.12 15.69
CA ASN A 218 -12.80 -8.55 15.64
C ASN A 218 -12.09 -9.35 16.74
N GLU A 219 -11.80 -8.74 17.89
CA GLU A 219 -11.18 -9.37 19.05
C GLU A 219 -9.73 -9.82 18.89
N THR A 220 -9.11 -9.55 17.74
CA THR A 220 -7.70 -9.85 17.47
C THR A 220 -6.88 -8.59 17.23
N MET A 221 -5.59 -8.65 17.60
CA MET A 221 -4.60 -7.64 17.19
C MET A 221 -3.61 -8.24 16.19
N LYS A 222 -3.08 -7.40 15.30
CA LYS A 222 -2.05 -7.81 14.35
C LYS A 222 -0.82 -6.93 14.50
N LEU A 223 0.29 -7.51 14.96
CA LEU A 223 1.62 -6.93 14.86
C LEU A 223 2.07 -6.98 13.40
N THR A 224 2.72 -5.93 12.92
CA THR A 224 3.09 -5.81 11.50
C THR A 224 4.59 -5.86 11.31
N THR A 225 5.02 -6.19 10.09
CA THR A 225 6.43 -6.11 9.66
C THR A 225 6.99 -4.68 9.64
N ARG A 226 6.21 -3.68 10.09
CA ARG A 226 6.66 -2.31 10.30
C ARG A 226 6.46 -1.84 11.73
N GLN A 227 6.53 -2.76 12.69
CA GLN A 227 6.58 -2.45 14.11
C GLN A 227 5.40 -1.58 14.57
N THR A 228 4.18 -2.05 14.28
CA THR A 228 2.97 -1.35 14.73
C THR A 228 1.77 -2.30 14.79
N PHE A 229 0.68 -1.83 15.39
CA PHE A 229 -0.60 -2.54 15.53
C PHE A 229 -1.53 -2.32 14.35
N GLN A 230 -2.33 -3.34 14.04
CA GLN A 230 -3.54 -3.22 13.23
C GLN A 230 -4.73 -3.85 13.94
N PHE A 231 -5.87 -3.18 13.83
CA PHE A 231 -7.18 -3.66 14.29
C PHE A 231 -8.06 -3.90 13.07
N HIS A 232 -8.71 -5.05 12.99
CA HIS A 232 -9.56 -5.43 11.85
C HIS A 232 -11.01 -5.59 12.30
N GLY A 233 -11.94 -5.64 11.35
CA GLY A 233 -13.36 -5.88 11.63
C GLY A 233 -14.08 -4.72 12.31
N ILE A 234 -13.52 -3.51 12.29
CA ILE A 234 -14.18 -2.33 12.86
C ILE A 234 -15.29 -1.91 11.89
N VAL A 235 -16.54 -1.93 12.30
CA VAL A 235 -17.66 -1.46 11.47
C VAL A 235 -17.72 0.08 11.44
N LYS A 236 -18.37 0.68 10.43
CA LYS A 236 -18.35 2.13 10.19
C LYS A 236 -18.67 2.98 11.43
N GLY A 237 -19.77 2.66 12.13
CA GLY A 237 -20.19 3.37 13.34
C GLY A 237 -19.22 3.27 14.52
N LYS A 238 -18.26 2.34 14.49
CA LYS A 238 -17.23 2.17 15.53
C LYS A 238 -15.89 2.82 15.19
N LEU A 239 -15.73 3.40 13.99
CA LEU A 239 -14.49 4.05 13.57
C LEU A 239 -14.11 5.22 14.49
N LYS A 240 -15.02 6.18 14.70
CA LYS A 240 -14.73 7.37 15.51
C LYS A 240 -14.40 7.01 16.97
N PRO A 241 -15.18 6.14 17.67
CA PRO A 241 -14.79 5.63 18.99
C PRO A 241 -13.42 4.96 19.02
N ALA A 242 -13.06 4.16 18.00
CA ALA A 242 -11.77 3.50 17.94
C ALA A 242 -10.62 4.51 17.81
N MET A 243 -10.76 5.50 16.93
CA MET A 243 -9.77 6.56 16.72
C MET A 243 -9.58 7.41 17.99
N GLN A 244 -10.66 7.75 18.69
CA GLN A 244 -10.61 8.44 19.98
C GLN A 244 -9.94 7.59 21.07
N GLY A 245 -10.20 6.28 21.10
CA GLY A 245 -9.54 5.33 22.00
C GLY A 245 -8.03 5.28 21.77
N ILE A 246 -7.58 5.25 20.52
CA ILE A 246 -6.15 5.27 20.17
C ILE A 246 -5.51 6.59 20.59
N ASN A 247 -6.17 7.71 20.31
CA ASN A 247 -5.68 9.04 20.72
C ASN A 247 -5.56 9.18 22.25
N LYS A 248 -6.54 8.66 23.00
CA LYS A 248 -6.50 8.63 24.47
C LYS A 248 -5.34 7.79 25.03
N ALA A 249 -4.84 6.82 24.26
CA ALA A 249 -3.64 6.05 24.60
C ALA A 249 -2.33 6.79 24.27
N LEU A 250 -2.39 8.06 23.84
CA LEU A 250 -1.24 8.83 23.34
C LEU A 250 -0.56 8.15 22.15
N MET A 251 -1.34 7.42 21.36
CA MET A 251 -0.96 6.88 20.06
C MET A 251 -1.74 7.61 18.96
N THR A 252 -1.27 7.51 17.72
CA THR A 252 -1.95 8.11 16.58
C THR A 252 -1.99 7.14 15.40
N THR A 253 -2.92 7.36 14.48
CA THR A 253 -3.03 6.62 13.22
C THR A 253 -2.74 7.52 12.00
N ILE A 254 -2.54 8.83 12.24
CA ILE A 254 -2.21 9.79 11.19
C ILE A 254 -0.94 9.35 10.46
N ALA A 255 -1.01 9.38 9.12
CA ALA A 255 0.08 8.98 8.24
C ALA A 255 0.62 7.55 8.48
N ALA A 256 -0.11 6.67 9.16
CA ALA A 256 0.23 5.25 9.21
C ALA A 256 0.11 4.59 7.82
N CYS A 257 -0.73 5.18 6.97
CA CYS A 257 -1.07 4.73 5.63
C CYS A 257 -1.05 5.91 4.64
N GLY A 258 -1.63 5.81 3.43
CA GLY A 258 -1.60 6.92 2.45
C GLY A 258 -0.27 7.12 1.72
N ASP A 259 -0.17 8.23 0.98
CA ASP A 259 1.01 8.68 0.21
C ASP A 259 1.79 9.75 1.00
N VAL A 260 2.38 9.28 2.10
CA VAL A 260 3.03 10.08 3.15
C VAL A 260 4.09 9.20 3.83
N ASN A 261 4.97 9.78 4.64
CA ASN A 261 5.92 9.01 5.45
C ASN A 261 5.19 8.07 6.41
N ARG A 262 5.49 6.77 6.28
CA ARG A 262 4.93 5.68 7.09
C ARG A 262 5.64 5.59 8.44
N ASN A 263 5.27 4.58 9.24
CA ASN A 263 5.96 4.28 10.48
C ASN A 263 7.48 4.17 10.27
N VAL A 264 8.26 4.89 11.07
CA VAL A 264 9.72 4.84 11.07
C VAL A 264 10.14 3.70 11.98
N MET A 265 10.79 2.70 11.41
CA MET A 265 11.24 1.50 12.12
C MET A 265 12.62 1.70 12.75
N CYS A 266 12.92 0.92 13.78
CA CYS A 266 14.22 0.88 14.44
C CYS A 266 14.48 -0.54 14.95
N SER A 267 15.70 -1.07 14.83
CA SER A 267 16.06 -2.37 15.41
C SER A 267 15.65 -2.44 16.89
N SER A 268 15.11 -3.57 17.33
CA SER A 268 14.61 -3.73 18.71
C SER A 268 15.73 -4.05 19.73
N LEU A 269 16.90 -4.48 19.24
CA LEU A 269 18.20 -4.64 19.92
C LEU A 269 18.20 -4.76 21.47
N PRO A 270 17.65 -5.86 22.03
CA PRO A 270 17.49 -6.02 23.48
C PRO A 270 18.80 -6.10 24.27
N GLU A 271 19.93 -6.44 23.65
CA GLU A 271 21.22 -6.64 24.31
C GLU A 271 22.09 -5.36 24.45
N MET A 272 21.70 -4.25 23.80
CA MET A 272 22.43 -2.97 23.82
C MET A 272 21.45 -1.81 24.03
N ASN A 273 20.94 -1.69 25.26
CA ASN A 273 19.88 -0.74 25.62
C ASN A 273 20.27 0.73 25.41
N GLU A 274 21.48 1.17 25.75
CA GLU A 274 21.92 2.56 25.57
C GLU A 274 21.93 2.96 24.09
N LEU A 275 22.53 2.12 23.24
CA LEU A 275 22.58 2.36 21.80
C LEU A 275 21.19 2.30 21.17
N HIS A 276 20.37 1.33 21.59
CA HIS A 276 18.98 1.22 21.18
C HIS A 276 18.20 2.51 21.51
N ARG A 277 18.35 3.06 22.73
CA ARG A 277 17.67 4.30 23.13
C ARG A 277 18.06 5.49 22.27
N GLU A 278 19.33 5.64 21.92
CA GLU A 278 19.78 6.73 21.04
C GLU A 278 19.22 6.57 19.61
N ALA A 279 19.23 5.35 19.07
CA ALA A 279 18.68 5.05 17.74
C ALA A 279 17.14 5.20 17.71
N HIS A 280 16.46 4.72 18.75
CA HIS A 280 15.02 4.88 18.93
C HIS A 280 14.62 6.35 19.02
N ALA A 281 15.39 7.17 19.76
CA ALA A 281 15.19 8.61 19.82
C ALA A 281 15.31 9.27 18.45
N CYS A 282 16.26 8.82 17.61
CA CYS A 282 16.36 9.28 16.22
C CYS A 282 15.13 8.86 15.40
N SER A 283 14.64 7.62 15.55
CA SER A 283 13.43 7.14 14.86
C SER A 283 12.20 7.99 15.20
N LYS A 284 12.06 8.36 16.48
CA LYS A 284 10.99 9.24 16.97
C LYS A 284 11.16 10.65 16.43
N LYS A 285 12.37 11.22 16.48
CA LYS A 285 12.68 12.53 15.93
C LYS A 285 12.32 12.61 14.43
N ILE A 286 12.69 11.60 13.64
CA ILE A 286 12.34 11.53 12.20
C ILE A 286 10.82 11.39 12.02
N SER A 287 10.17 10.52 12.81
CA SER A 287 8.72 10.33 12.74
C SER A 287 7.97 11.63 13.03
N ASP A 288 8.32 12.34 14.10
CA ASP A 288 7.65 13.56 14.53
C ASP A 288 7.94 14.70 13.55
N HIS A 289 9.18 14.81 13.07
CA HIS A 289 9.61 15.82 12.09
C HIS A 289 8.91 15.70 10.74
N LEU A 290 8.59 14.47 10.31
CA LEU A 290 7.93 14.20 9.02
C LEU A 290 6.42 13.96 9.16
N LEU A 291 5.82 14.34 10.29
CA LEU A 291 4.37 14.27 10.48
C LEU A 291 3.68 15.34 9.62
N PRO A 292 2.58 15.01 8.92
CA PRO A 292 1.78 16.04 8.25
C PRO A 292 1.19 17.03 9.26
N SER A 293 1.02 18.28 8.84
CA SER A 293 0.53 19.38 9.70
C SER A 293 -0.97 19.62 9.58
N THR A 294 -1.70 18.84 8.78
CA THR A 294 -3.15 18.99 8.62
C THR A 294 -3.95 18.84 9.91
N THR A 295 -4.98 19.69 10.06
CA THR A 295 -5.94 19.62 11.16
C THR A 295 -7.10 18.64 10.90
N ALA A 296 -7.25 18.13 9.66
CA ALA A 296 -8.35 17.26 9.26
C ALA A 296 -8.53 16.02 10.16
N TYR A 297 -7.40 15.44 10.61
CA TYR A 297 -7.43 14.31 11.53
C TYR A 297 -8.16 14.64 12.84
N HIS A 298 -7.83 15.78 13.44
CA HIS A 298 -8.44 16.20 14.71
C HIS A 298 -9.91 16.58 14.51
N GLU A 299 -10.23 17.29 13.43
CA GLU A 299 -11.59 17.73 13.11
C GLU A 299 -12.56 16.56 12.92
N ILE A 300 -12.15 15.53 12.17
CA ILE A 300 -13.03 14.39 11.86
C ILE A 300 -13.14 13.45 13.04
N TRP A 301 -12.00 13.05 13.62
CA TRP A 301 -11.94 11.90 14.52
C TRP A 301 -11.95 12.27 16.00
N ILE A 302 -11.34 13.41 16.37
CA ILE A 302 -11.10 13.74 17.78
C ILE A 302 -12.15 14.72 18.30
N LYS A 303 -12.51 15.73 17.50
CA LYS A 303 -13.48 16.76 17.87
C LYS A 303 -14.82 16.14 18.28
N ASP A 304 -15.27 16.51 19.47
CA ASP A 304 -16.61 16.21 19.98
C ASP A 304 -17.60 17.31 19.63
N GLU A 305 -18.89 17.02 19.77
CA GLU A 305 -19.99 17.96 19.50
C GLU A 305 -20.05 19.15 20.48
N ASN A 306 -19.29 19.10 21.58
CA ASN A 306 -19.32 20.10 22.65
C ASN A 306 -18.18 21.14 22.55
N ASP A 307 -17.37 21.10 21.49
CA ASP A 307 -16.27 22.05 21.22
C ASP A 307 -15.19 22.14 22.33
N LYS A 308 -15.17 21.21 23.29
CA LYS A 308 -14.29 21.32 24.48
C LYS A 308 -12.85 20.89 24.25
N ASN A 309 -12.58 20.19 23.14
CA ASN A 309 -11.26 19.64 22.83
C ASN A 309 -10.60 20.33 21.63
N VAL A 310 -10.71 21.66 21.54
CA VAL A 310 -9.96 22.47 20.57
C VAL A 310 -8.72 23.04 21.23
N GLN A 311 -7.59 22.35 21.07
CA GLN A 311 -6.28 22.98 20.97
C GLN A 311 -5.28 21.96 20.39
N VAL A 312 -4.80 22.18 19.17
CA VAL A 312 -3.41 22.58 18.85
C VAL A 312 -3.40 23.18 17.43
N ALA A 313 -2.85 24.39 17.31
CA ALA A 313 -2.47 25.14 16.09
C ALA A 313 -3.56 25.85 15.26
N GLY A 314 -3.84 27.10 15.67
CA GLY A 314 -3.99 28.25 14.77
C GLY A 314 -5.36 28.50 14.15
N ASP A 315 -5.84 29.74 14.26
CA ASP A 315 -6.97 30.30 13.49
C ASP A 315 -6.63 30.44 11.99
N ALA A 316 -6.04 29.41 11.38
CA ALA A 316 -5.71 29.41 9.97
C ALA A 316 -7.01 29.19 9.17
N VAL A 317 -7.41 30.22 8.42
CA VAL A 317 -8.57 30.20 7.50
C VAL A 317 -8.42 29.13 6.41
N GLN A 318 -7.20 28.64 6.17
CA GLN A 318 -6.87 27.57 5.24
C GLN A 318 -5.74 26.71 5.81
N ASP A 319 -5.94 25.40 5.83
CA ASP A 319 -4.96 24.41 6.24
C ASP A 319 -3.72 24.47 5.31
N PHE A 320 -2.51 24.25 5.86
CA PHE A 320 -1.26 24.35 5.10
C PHE A 320 -0.32 23.20 5.45
N GLU A 321 0.17 22.52 4.42
CA GLU A 321 1.11 21.41 4.55
C GLU A 321 2.53 21.85 4.11
N PRO A 322 3.40 22.26 5.05
CA PRO A 322 4.70 22.85 4.71
C PRO A 322 5.64 21.90 3.98
N LEU A 323 5.64 20.62 4.37
CA LEU A 323 6.49 19.60 3.76
C LEU A 323 5.79 18.91 2.60
N TYR A 324 4.50 18.62 2.72
CA TYR A 324 3.79 17.75 1.81
C TYR A 324 3.10 18.48 0.66
N GLY A 325 2.75 19.75 0.85
CA GLY A 325 1.90 20.49 -0.08
C GLY A 325 0.51 19.87 -0.25
N PRO A 326 -0.33 20.42 -1.14
CA PRO A 326 -1.72 19.98 -1.32
C PRO A 326 -1.84 18.56 -1.86
N THR A 327 -0.80 18.05 -2.51
CA THR A 327 -0.78 16.74 -3.16
C THR A 327 -0.05 15.68 -2.36
N TYR A 328 0.54 15.99 -1.19
CA TYR A 328 1.40 15.06 -0.46
C TYR A 328 2.48 14.42 -1.36
N LEU A 329 2.95 13.21 -1.02
CA LEU A 329 3.91 12.49 -1.85
C LEU A 329 3.22 11.79 -3.03
N PRO A 330 3.97 11.44 -4.10
CA PRO A 330 3.45 10.62 -5.19
C PRO A 330 3.04 9.21 -4.72
N ARG A 331 3.71 8.70 -3.68
CA ARG A 331 3.46 7.37 -3.11
C ARG A 331 3.94 7.27 -1.67
N LYS A 332 3.61 6.14 -1.00
CA LYS A 332 4.11 5.78 0.34
C LYS A 332 5.65 5.94 0.42
N PHE A 333 6.12 6.46 1.55
CA PHE A 333 7.54 6.65 1.84
C PHE A 333 7.91 5.93 3.14
N LYS A 334 8.98 5.15 3.15
CA LYS A 334 9.33 4.22 4.23
C LYS A 334 10.75 4.45 4.70
N ILE A 335 10.90 4.64 5.99
CA ILE A 335 12.20 4.83 6.64
C ILE A 335 12.41 3.71 7.67
N THR A 336 13.65 3.26 7.81
CA THR A 336 14.04 2.30 8.85
C THR A 336 15.45 2.56 9.35
N ILE A 337 15.72 2.18 10.59
CA ILE A 337 17.03 2.15 11.21
C ILE A 337 17.40 0.70 11.51
N ALA A 338 18.58 0.26 11.08
CA ALA A 338 19.20 -0.99 11.49
C ALA A 338 20.43 -0.72 12.36
N ILE A 339 20.62 -1.52 13.40
CA ILE A 339 21.78 -1.43 14.30
C ILE A 339 22.67 -2.67 14.14
N PRO A 340 23.84 -2.53 13.49
CA PRO A 340 24.82 -3.61 13.36
C PRO A 340 25.18 -4.27 14.72
N PRO A 341 25.37 -5.60 14.74
CA PRO A 341 25.44 -6.49 13.59
C PRO A 341 24.08 -7.03 13.09
N HIS A 342 22.96 -6.48 13.56
CA HIS A 342 21.62 -6.96 13.22
C HIS A 342 20.95 -6.10 12.14
N ASN A 343 20.31 -6.78 11.19
CA ASN A 343 19.46 -6.21 10.13
C ASN A 343 18.03 -6.76 10.20
N ASP A 344 17.50 -6.86 11.43
CA ASP A 344 16.13 -7.26 11.76
C ASP A 344 15.06 -6.38 11.07
N THR A 345 15.39 -5.13 10.76
CA THR A 345 14.49 -4.21 10.05
C THR A 345 14.54 -4.27 8.52
N ASP A 346 15.40 -5.11 7.94
CA ASP A 346 15.63 -5.23 6.50
C ASP A 346 15.92 -3.87 5.82
N VAL A 347 17.02 -3.24 6.26
CA VAL A 347 17.40 -1.85 5.95
C VAL A 347 17.46 -1.53 4.46
N TYR A 348 17.77 -2.53 3.63
CA TYR A 348 17.91 -2.37 2.19
C TYR A 348 16.57 -2.25 1.45
N ALA A 349 15.44 -2.65 2.06
CA ALA A 349 14.13 -2.74 1.41
C ALA A 349 13.28 -1.45 1.46
N HIS A 350 13.86 -0.36 1.97
CA HIS A 350 13.15 0.86 2.38
C HIS A 350 13.51 2.05 1.52
N ASP A 351 12.61 3.05 1.42
CA ASP A 351 12.90 4.27 0.66
C ASP A 351 14.14 4.97 1.26
N ILE A 352 14.23 5.02 2.59
CA ILE A 352 15.48 5.34 3.31
C ILE A 352 15.82 4.20 4.27
N GLY A 353 17.04 3.69 4.16
CA GLY A 353 17.64 2.77 5.12
C GLY A 353 18.78 3.47 5.88
N LEU A 354 18.73 3.47 7.20
CA LEU A 354 19.74 4.09 8.05
C LEU A 354 20.50 3.00 8.80
N ILE A 355 21.79 2.89 8.58
CA ILE A 355 22.65 1.92 9.27
C ILE A 355 23.40 2.66 10.37
N ALA A 356 23.06 2.36 11.62
CA ALA A 356 23.64 3.03 12.78
C ALA A 356 25.15 2.78 12.87
N ILE A 357 25.92 3.83 13.12
CA ILE A 357 27.36 3.78 13.33
C ILE A 357 27.64 4.06 14.81
N LYS A 358 28.16 3.03 15.48
CA LYS A 358 28.60 3.08 16.87
C LYS A 358 30.03 3.65 16.95
N GLY A 359 30.25 4.62 17.83
CA GLY A 359 31.58 5.15 18.14
C GLY A 359 32.36 4.25 19.10
N ASP A 360 33.64 4.58 19.29
CA ASP A 360 34.51 3.87 20.24
C ASP A 360 34.04 4.04 21.70
N ASP A 361 33.26 5.10 21.97
CA ASP A 361 32.60 5.37 23.25
C ASP A 361 31.32 4.55 23.47
N GLY A 362 30.96 3.68 22.52
CA GLY A 362 29.74 2.87 22.55
C GLY A 362 28.47 3.61 22.14
N LYS A 363 28.54 4.92 21.86
CA LYS A 363 27.39 5.76 21.55
C LYS A 363 27.10 5.82 20.06
N LEU A 364 25.87 6.24 19.73
CA LEU A 364 25.51 6.50 18.34
C LEU A 364 26.24 7.76 17.86
N GLN A 365 26.99 7.65 16.77
CA GLN A 365 27.66 8.80 16.13
C GLN A 365 26.84 9.34 14.95
N GLY A 366 26.23 8.44 14.18
CA GLY A 366 25.45 8.81 13.00
C GLY A 366 25.05 7.59 12.21
N PHE A 367 24.82 7.78 10.91
CA PHE A 367 24.26 6.76 10.05
C PHE A 367 24.94 6.73 8.69
N ASN A 368 25.22 5.53 8.19
CA ASN A 368 25.31 5.36 6.74
C ASN A 368 23.89 5.36 6.16
N VAL A 369 23.68 6.15 5.11
CA VAL A 369 22.38 6.39 4.50
C VAL A 369 22.27 5.63 3.19
N LEU A 370 21.25 4.78 3.10
CA LEU A 370 20.79 4.13 1.89
C LEU A 370 19.51 4.82 1.40
N ALA A 371 19.34 4.98 0.09
CA ALA A 371 18.10 5.47 -0.50
C ALA A 371 17.65 4.64 -1.71
N GLY A 372 16.33 4.52 -1.92
CA GLY A 372 15.76 3.88 -3.11
C GLY A 372 15.53 2.37 -3.01
N GLY A 373 15.34 1.83 -1.81
CA GLY A 373 14.89 0.45 -1.63
C GLY A 373 13.37 0.30 -1.83
N GLY A 374 12.93 -0.87 -2.28
CA GLY A 374 11.50 -1.18 -2.32
C GLY A 374 11.12 -2.45 -3.07
N MET A 375 10.32 -3.29 -2.41
CA MET A 375 9.96 -4.64 -2.89
C MET A 375 8.78 -4.71 -3.87
N GLY A 376 8.04 -3.62 -4.08
CA GLY A 376 6.83 -3.66 -4.92
C GLY A 376 7.15 -3.93 -6.38
N ALA A 377 6.59 -5.01 -6.94
CA ALA A 377 6.63 -5.40 -8.34
C ALA A 377 5.28 -5.98 -8.76
N THR A 378 5.00 -5.97 -10.06
CA THR A 378 3.79 -6.53 -10.66
C THR A 378 4.19 -7.74 -11.50
N HIS A 379 3.50 -8.87 -11.32
CA HIS A 379 3.72 -10.07 -12.13
C HIS A 379 3.60 -9.73 -13.62
N ASN A 380 4.48 -10.32 -14.44
CA ASN A 380 4.58 -10.09 -15.89
C ASN A 380 4.85 -8.64 -16.35
N ASN A 381 5.14 -7.71 -15.43
CA ASN A 381 5.51 -6.34 -15.80
C ASN A 381 6.96 -6.03 -15.45
N LYS A 382 7.84 -6.13 -16.45
CA LYS A 382 9.29 -5.88 -16.33
C LYS A 382 9.64 -4.42 -16.01
N LYS A 383 8.73 -3.45 -16.23
CA LYS A 383 8.90 -2.05 -15.81
C LYS A 383 8.76 -1.87 -14.29
N THR A 384 8.39 -2.93 -13.55
CA THR A 384 8.32 -2.91 -12.10
C THR A 384 9.15 -4.03 -11.47
N TYR A 385 10.07 -3.70 -10.56
CA TYR A 385 11.07 -4.65 -10.05
C TYR A 385 11.43 -4.36 -8.59
N PRO A 386 11.71 -5.36 -7.72
CA PRO A 386 12.24 -5.11 -6.39
C PRO A 386 13.66 -4.51 -6.48
N GLN A 387 14.03 -3.65 -5.53
CA GLN A 387 15.36 -3.01 -5.51
C GLN A 387 15.85 -2.83 -4.06
N VAL A 388 17.16 -2.99 -3.87
CA VAL A 388 17.87 -2.63 -2.63
C VAL A 388 18.28 -1.15 -2.66
N GLY A 389 18.28 -0.49 -1.50
CA GLY A 389 18.76 0.89 -1.36
C GLY A 389 20.21 1.07 -1.78
N ARG A 390 20.53 2.23 -2.34
CA ARG A 390 21.87 2.64 -2.79
C ARG A 390 22.55 3.50 -1.73
N MET A 391 23.85 3.27 -1.49
CA MET A 391 24.64 4.01 -0.52
C MET A 391 24.86 5.45 -0.96
N PHE A 392 24.43 6.41 -0.15
CA PHE A 392 24.65 7.83 -0.38
C PHE A 392 25.90 8.35 0.34
N GLY A 393 26.16 7.82 1.54
CA GLY A 393 27.28 8.21 2.39
C GLY A 393 26.91 8.21 3.86
N TYR A 394 27.67 8.94 4.67
CA TYR A 394 27.45 9.08 6.11
C TYR A 394 26.90 10.47 6.47
N CYS A 395 26.02 10.53 7.48
CA CYS A 395 25.61 11.77 8.14
C CYS A 395 25.63 11.61 9.68
N SER A 396 25.78 12.72 10.39
CA SER A 396 25.68 12.75 11.86
C SER A 396 24.27 12.38 12.35
N LYS A 397 24.15 11.94 13.60
CA LYS A 397 22.82 11.67 14.20
C LYS A 397 22.01 12.95 14.39
N GLU A 398 22.66 14.10 14.55
CA GLU A 398 22.03 15.39 14.71
C GLU A 398 21.26 15.78 13.45
N ASP A 399 21.85 15.53 12.27
CA ASP A 399 21.31 15.93 10.96
C ASP A 399 20.39 14.89 10.32
N VAL A 400 20.31 13.66 10.85
CA VAL A 400 19.59 12.54 10.20
C VAL A 400 18.13 12.86 9.82
N HIS A 401 17.42 13.58 10.68
CA HIS A 401 16.03 14.01 10.42
C HIS A 401 15.91 15.01 9.27
N ILE A 402 16.89 15.93 9.14
CA ILE A 402 16.96 16.88 8.02
C ILE A 402 17.33 16.14 6.73
N VAL A 403 18.29 15.21 6.77
CA VAL A 403 18.65 14.39 5.61
C VAL A 403 17.43 13.61 5.11
N CYS A 404 16.67 12.97 6.01
CA CYS A 404 15.44 12.27 5.66
C CYS A 404 14.39 13.20 5.03
N GLU A 405 14.22 14.40 5.58
CA GLU A 405 13.36 15.43 5.00
C GLU A 405 13.81 15.77 3.58
N LYS A 406 15.10 16.03 3.35
CA LYS A 406 15.59 16.46 2.03
C LYS A 406 15.44 15.36 0.98
N ILE A 407 15.72 14.10 1.31
CA ILE A 407 15.44 12.97 0.42
C ILE A 407 13.94 12.90 0.09
N MET A 408 13.06 13.09 1.09
CA MET A 408 11.61 13.12 0.89
C MET A 408 11.17 14.29 -0.01
N LEU A 409 11.76 15.48 0.14
CA LEU A 409 11.44 16.65 -0.68
C LEU A 409 11.86 16.44 -2.15
N VAL A 410 13.06 15.90 -2.40
CA VAL A 410 13.47 15.56 -3.78
C VAL A 410 12.50 14.53 -4.38
N GLN A 411 12.05 13.53 -3.60
CA GLN A 411 11.02 12.59 -4.06
C GLN A 411 9.67 13.27 -4.34
N ARG A 412 9.23 14.19 -3.47
CA ARG A 412 7.97 14.91 -3.62
C ARG A 412 7.94 15.69 -4.94
N ASP A 413 9.06 16.30 -5.28
CA ASP A 413 9.19 17.24 -6.39
C ASP A 413 9.45 16.55 -7.74
N ASN A 414 10.12 15.39 -7.73
CA ASN A 414 10.56 14.70 -8.95
C ASN A 414 9.86 13.36 -9.22
N GLY A 415 9.18 12.77 -8.23
CA GLY A 415 8.56 11.45 -8.39
C GLY A 415 7.34 11.46 -9.31
N ASP A 416 7.20 10.41 -10.12
CA ASP A 416 6.10 10.25 -11.07
C ASP A 416 4.72 10.26 -10.38
N ARG A 417 3.84 11.17 -10.81
CA ARG A 417 2.45 11.31 -10.34
C ARG A 417 1.41 10.83 -11.34
N LYS A 418 1.82 10.49 -12.56
CA LYS A 418 0.95 9.97 -13.63
C LYS A 418 0.83 8.45 -13.50
N ASN A 419 1.94 7.75 -13.29
CA ASN A 419 1.94 6.29 -13.13
C ASN A 419 2.28 5.85 -11.69
N ARG A 420 1.25 5.49 -10.91
CA ARG A 420 1.43 5.00 -9.53
C ARG A 420 2.31 3.76 -9.39
N LYS A 421 2.45 2.92 -10.42
CA LYS A 421 3.37 1.77 -10.40
C LYS A 421 4.84 2.20 -10.46
N HIS A 422 5.10 3.40 -10.98
CA HIS A 422 6.41 4.04 -11.13
C HIS A 422 6.67 5.15 -10.08
N ALA A 423 5.69 5.47 -9.24
CA ALA A 423 5.74 6.61 -8.30
C ALA A 423 6.62 6.45 -7.04
N ARG A 424 7.36 5.35 -6.87
CA ARG A 424 8.18 5.09 -5.67
C ARG A 424 9.60 5.62 -5.86
N LEU A 425 10.24 6.03 -4.75
CA LEU A 425 11.58 6.64 -4.76
C LEU A 425 12.64 5.87 -5.56
N LYS A 426 12.60 4.53 -5.52
CA LYS A 426 13.52 3.70 -6.30
C LYS A 426 13.57 4.06 -7.78
N TYR A 427 12.41 4.34 -8.39
CA TYR A 427 12.32 4.68 -9.80
C TYR A 427 12.78 6.11 -10.05
N THR A 428 12.41 7.05 -9.18
CA THR A 428 12.93 8.44 -9.26
C THR A 428 14.46 8.47 -9.21
N ILE A 429 15.09 7.65 -8.36
CA ILE A 429 16.55 7.53 -8.30
C ILE A 429 17.11 6.89 -9.57
N ASP A 430 16.44 5.88 -10.13
CA ASP A 430 16.88 5.24 -11.38
C ASP A 430 16.77 6.23 -12.57
N ASP A 431 15.70 7.03 -12.62
CA ASP A 431 15.45 8.05 -13.66
C ASP A 431 16.47 9.21 -13.59
N MET A 432 16.77 9.70 -12.38
CA MET A 432 17.71 10.80 -12.16
C MET A 432 19.17 10.34 -12.14
N GLY A 433 19.41 9.04 -11.95
CA GLY A 433 20.70 8.49 -11.56
C GLY A 433 21.04 8.76 -10.09
N VAL A 434 21.77 7.83 -9.46
CA VAL A 434 22.14 7.88 -8.03
C VAL A 434 22.86 9.18 -7.67
N GLU A 435 23.86 9.57 -8.47
CA GLU A 435 24.64 10.79 -8.24
C GLU A 435 23.82 12.07 -8.45
N GLY A 436 22.94 12.08 -9.45
CA GLY A 436 22.06 13.21 -9.74
C GLY A 436 21.07 13.44 -8.61
N PHE A 437 20.41 12.37 -8.14
CA PHE A 437 19.50 12.46 -7.00
C PHE A 437 20.25 12.87 -5.72
N ARG A 438 21.39 12.24 -5.42
CA ARG A 438 22.22 12.60 -4.25
C ARG A 438 22.61 14.07 -4.26
N GLY A 439 23.02 14.61 -5.42
CA GLY A 439 23.39 16.02 -5.57
C GLY A 439 22.26 16.99 -5.26
N GLU A 440 21.01 16.71 -5.67
CA GLU A 440 19.87 17.56 -5.32
C GLU A 440 19.54 17.50 -3.82
N VAL A 441 19.73 16.34 -3.18
CA VAL A 441 19.59 16.21 -1.72
C VAL A 441 20.62 17.08 -0.99
N GLU A 442 21.89 16.98 -1.37
CA GLU A 442 22.99 17.76 -0.78
C GLU A 442 22.77 19.27 -0.96
N LYS A 443 22.28 19.68 -2.14
CA LYS A 443 21.93 21.08 -2.43
C LYS A 443 20.81 21.60 -1.53
N LEU A 444 19.76 20.80 -1.28
CA LEU A 444 18.68 21.18 -0.36
C LEU A 444 19.12 21.15 1.12
N TRP A 445 20.05 20.26 1.46
CA TRP A 445 20.58 20.13 2.82
C TRP A 445 21.61 21.23 3.15
N GLY A 446 22.34 21.71 2.14
CA GLY A 446 23.45 22.67 2.31
C GLY A 446 24.75 22.03 2.79
N GLN A 447 24.81 20.70 2.84
CA GLN A 447 25.96 19.90 3.24
C GLN A 447 26.13 18.71 2.29
N LYS A 448 27.29 18.05 2.35
CA LYS A 448 27.57 16.82 1.59
C LYS A 448 27.58 15.60 2.50
N PHE A 449 27.23 14.45 1.94
CA PHE A 449 27.45 13.20 2.62
C PHE A 449 28.96 12.94 2.78
N GLU A 450 29.37 12.47 3.95
CA GLU A 450 30.72 11.95 4.14
C GLU A 450 30.86 10.56 3.51
N GLU A 451 32.11 10.08 3.39
CA GLU A 451 32.37 8.69 3.03
C GLU A 451 31.69 7.72 4.02
N PRO A 452 31.05 6.63 3.51
CA PRO A 452 30.44 5.62 4.36
C PRO A 452 31.41 5.07 5.40
N LYS A 453 30.98 4.96 6.65
CA LYS A 453 31.75 4.32 7.72
C LYS A 453 31.67 2.79 7.60
N LYS A 454 32.64 2.07 8.16
CA LYS A 454 32.63 0.59 8.13
C LYS A 454 31.51 0.04 9.01
N PHE A 455 30.84 -1.01 8.54
CA PHE A 455 29.84 -1.76 9.27
C PHE A 455 29.82 -3.22 8.79
N HIS A 456 29.19 -4.10 9.56
CA HIS A 456 28.97 -5.49 9.19
C HIS A 456 27.64 -5.97 9.76
N PHE A 457 26.87 -6.75 8.99
CA PHE A 457 25.68 -7.45 9.48
C PHE A 457 25.97 -8.94 9.53
N GLU A 458 25.66 -9.56 10.66
CA GLU A 458 25.78 -11.00 10.90
C GLU A 458 24.44 -11.72 10.73
N SER A 459 23.32 -11.02 10.97
CA SER A 459 21.99 -11.62 11.03
C SER A 459 20.90 -10.64 10.60
N ASN A 460 19.77 -11.17 10.13
CA ASN A 460 18.54 -10.43 9.84
C ASN A 460 17.29 -11.06 10.50
N ILE A 461 17.49 -11.91 11.52
CA ILE A 461 16.40 -12.55 12.27
C ILE A 461 16.22 -11.90 13.64
N ASP A 462 15.05 -12.14 14.25
CA ASP A 462 14.79 -11.76 15.64
C ASP A 462 15.61 -12.62 16.61
N THR A 463 16.01 -12.01 17.74
CA THR A 463 16.66 -12.71 18.86
C THR A 463 15.60 -13.22 19.84
N PHE A 464 15.09 -14.44 19.61
CA PHE A 464 14.03 -15.04 20.44
C PHE A 464 14.50 -15.44 21.86
N GLY A 465 13.56 -15.40 22.80
CA GLY A 465 13.78 -15.84 24.18
C GLY A 465 14.35 -14.76 25.11
N TRP A 466 14.90 -15.20 26.24
CA TRP A 466 15.45 -14.31 27.27
C TRP A 466 16.82 -13.79 26.89
N GLN A 467 17.00 -12.48 26.99
CA GLN A 467 18.27 -11.76 26.88
C GLN A 467 18.44 -10.83 28.09
N LYS A 468 19.69 -10.51 28.42
CA LYS A 468 20.02 -9.56 29.47
C LYS A 468 20.87 -8.44 28.90
N ASP A 469 20.49 -7.20 29.18
CA ASP A 469 21.22 -6.03 28.69
C ASP A 469 22.35 -5.62 29.63
N GLU A 470 23.12 -4.63 29.19
CA GLU A 470 24.24 -4.04 29.92
C GLU A 470 23.84 -3.32 31.21
N THR A 471 22.55 -2.98 31.38
CA THR A 471 22.00 -2.38 32.60
C THR A 471 21.51 -3.42 33.61
N GLY A 472 21.51 -4.70 33.21
CA GLY A 472 21.08 -5.83 34.01
C GLY A 472 19.58 -6.13 33.93
N MET A 473 18.84 -5.50 33.02
CA MET A 473 17.43 -5.77 32.76
C MET A 473 17.26 -7.00 31.86
N ASN A 474 16.15 -7.71 32.01
CA ASN A 474 15.84 -8.89 31.20
C ASN A 474 14.78 -8.53 30.15
N HIS A 475 15.01 -9.02 28.93
CA HIS A 475 14.15 -8.85 27.76
C HIS A 475 13.70 -10.21 27.26
N PHE A 476 12.43 -10.37 26.92
CA PHE A 476 11.91 -11.63 26.37
C PHE A 476 11.24 -11.39 25.02
N THR A 477 11.87 -11.87 23.96
CA THR A 477 11.30 -11.80 22.60
C THR A 477 10.44 -13.02 22.34
N MET A 478 9.14 -12.80 22.19
CA MET A 478 8.16 -13.86 21.95
C MET A 478 7.96 -14.09 20.46
N PHE A 479 8.02 -15.35 20.02
CA PHE A 479 7.55 -15.71 18.69
C PHE A 479 6.02 -15.65 18.64
N ILE A 480 5.50 -14.83 17.74
CA ILE A 480 4.06 -14.70 17.47
C ILE A 480 3.85 -15.02 16.00
N GLU A 481 3.29 -16.19 15.73
CA GLU A 481 3.07 -16.64 14.35
C GLU A 481 2.21 -15.64 13.60
N ASN A 482 2.69 -15.22 12.41
CA ASN A 482 2.05 -14.20 11.59
C ASN A 482 1.80 -12.87 12.33
N GLY A 483 2.39 -12.61 13.50
CA GLY A 483 2.05 -11.46 14.35
C GLY A 483 0.58 -11.39 14.76
N ARG A 484 -0.19 -12.48 14.70
CA ARG A 484 -1.60 -12.50 15.11
C ARG A 484 -1.69 -12.76 16.60
N ILE A 485 -2.29 -11.83 17.33
CA ILE A 485 -2.55 -11.93 18.76
C ILE A 485 -4.03 -12.20 18.93
N GLU A 486 -4.34 -13.42 19.36
CA GLU A 486 -5.69 -13.91 19.62
C GLU A 486 -5.66 -14.95 20.73
N ASP A 487 -6.83 -15.27 21.28
CA ASP A 487 -7.00 -16.46 22.10
C ASP A 487 -7.53 -17.58 21.20
N THR A 488 -6.84 -18.73 21.20
CA THR A 488 -7.31 -19.96 20.55
C THR A 488 -7.75 -20.96 21.60
N ALA A 489 -8.38 -22.06 21.19
CA ALA A 489 -8.76 -23.14 22.10
C ALA A 489 -7.55 -23.78 22.82
N GLU A 490 -6.37 -23.77 22.17
CA GLU A 490 -5.15 -24.39 22.68
C GLU A 490 -4.25 -23.40 23.42
N PHE A 491 -4.30 -22.11 23.07
CA PHE A 491 -3.42 -21.10 23.64
C PHE A 491 -4.10 -19.73 23.77
N SER A 492 -4.29 -19.29 25.01
CA SER A 492 -4.86 -17.97 25.35
C SER A 492 -3.78 -16.88 25.37
N MET A 493 -3.12 -16.67 24.22
CA MET A 493 -1.99 -15.74 24.07
C MET A 493 -2.38 -14.30 24.42
N LYS A 494 -3.49 -13.81 23.87
CA LYS A 494 -3.94 -12.44 24.03
C LYS A 494 -4.26 -12.13 25.49
N THR A 495 -4.97 -13.04 26.16
CA THR A 495 -5.22 -12.95 27.60
C THR A 495 -3.92 -12.99 28.41
N GLY A 496 -2.98 -13.88 28.09
CA GLY A 496 -1.69 -13.97 28.77
C GLY A 496 -0.86 -12.68 28.65
N LEU A 497 -0.75 -12.11 27.45
CA LEU A 497 -0.04 -10.85 27.20
C LEU A 497 -0.67 -9.67 27.95
N ARG A 498 -2.01 -9.63 28.05
CA ARG A 498 -2.72 -8.64 28.87
C ARG A 498 -2.38 -8.79 30.35
N GLU A 499 -2.30 -10.00 30.90
CA GLU A 499 -1.91 -10.21 32.30
C GLU A 499 -0.44 -9.81 32.55
N ILE A 500 0.47 -10.11 31.61
CA ILE A 500 1.86 -9.62 31.68
C ILE A 500 1.89 -8.09 31.71
N ALA A 501 1.10 -7.43 30.86
CA ALA A 501 1.05 -5.98 30.79
C ALA A 501 0.54 -5.30 32.07
N LYS A 502 -0.17 -6.02 32.95
CA LYS A 502 -0.60 -5.47 34.25
C LYS A 502 0.55 -5.40 35.26
N VAL A 503 1.57 -6.24 35.13
CA VAL A 503 2.66 -6.37 36.11
C VAL A 503 4.01 -5.89 35.58
N HIS A 504 4.18 -5.86 34.25
CA HIS A 504 5.40 -5.39 33.60
C HIS A 504 5.64 -3.90 33.85
N LYS A 505 6.91 -3.56 34.10
CA LYS A 505 7.35 -2.19 34.40
C LYS A 505 8.23 -1.58 33.32
N GLY A 506 8.58 -2.36 32.29
CA GLY A 506 9.36 -1.92 31.16
C GLY A 506 8.49 -1.51 29.97
N GLU A 507 8.97 -1.83 28.78
CA GLU A 507 8.35 -1.55 27.49
C GLU A 507 7.83 -2.85 26.85
N PHE A 508 6.89 -2.74 25.91
CA PHE A 508 6.29 -3.80 25.09
C PHE A 508 6.66 -3.62 23.62
#